data_AF-A0A7Y8IT32-F1
#
_entry.id   AF-A0A7Y8IT32-F1
#
_cell.length_a   1.000
_cell.length_b   1.000
_cell.length_c   1.000
_cell.angle_alpha   90.00
_cell.angle_beta   90.00
_cell.angle_gamma   90.00
#
_symmetry.space_group_name_H-M   'P 1'
#
loop_
_entity.id
_entity.type
_entity.pdbx_description
1 polymer ?
#
loop_
_entity_poly.entity_id
_entity_poly.type
_entity_poly.pdbx_seq_one_letter_code
_entity_poly.pdbx_strand_id
1 'polypeptide(L)'
;MSMTVATNLRLPEDLLKALKYRAIEEKKSMNQLIREAIEMSLAHLPRSEDRGKDPFEDVIGIGKSGIRDASSKHDRYLYGRRK
;
A
#
# COMPACT_ATOMS: atom_id res chain seq x y z
N MET A 1 -13.44 -15.04 -16.02
CA MET A 1 -13.84 -15.54 -14.69
C MET A 1 -12.60 -15.59 -13.82
N SER A 2 -12.57 -14.88 -12.69
CA SER A 2 -11.45 -14.94 -11.75
C SER A 2 -11.44 -16.27 -11.02
N MET A 3 -10.25 -16.83 -10.80
CA MET A 3 -10.07 -18.05 -10.04
C MET A 3 -10.31 -17.75 -8.56
N THR A 4 -11.18 -18.51 -7.91
CA THR A 4 -11.47 -18.34 -6.47
C THR A 4 -10.73 -19.40 -5.67
N VAL A 5 -10.17 -19.00 -4.52
CA VAL A 5 -9.47 -19.89 -3.60
C VAL A 5 -10.30 -20.00 -2.32
N ALA A 6 -10.46 -21.22 -1.79
CA ALA A 6 -11.14 -21.44 -0.52
C ALA A 6 -10.20 -21.11 0.65
N THR A 7 -10.62 -20.21 1.53
CA THR A 7 -9.86 -19.80 2.72
C THR A 7 -10.70 -20.06 3.97
N ASN A 8 -10.11 -20.69 4.98
CA ASN A 8 -10.76 -20.89 6.27
C ASN A 8 -10.45 -19.69 7.20
N LEU A 9 -11.49 -18.97 7.61
CA LEU A 9 -11.39 -17.80 8.49
C LEU A 9 -12.09 -18.11 9.82
N ARG A 10 -11.42 -17.83 10.93
CA ARG A 10 -12.02 -17.92 12.27
C ARG A 10 -12.62 -16.57 12.64
N LEU A 11 -13.90 -16.56 12.98
CA LEU A 11 -14.65 -15.37 13.37
C LEU A 11 -15.32 -15.62 14.74
N PRO A 12 -15.46 -14.59 15.59
CA PRO A 12 -16.30 -14.68 16.79
C PRO A 12 -17.73 -15.05 16.43
N GLU A 13 -18.40 -15.81 17.30
CA GLU A 13 -19.75 -16.32 17.05
C GLU A 13 -20.78 -15.20 16.84
N ASP A 14 -20.69 -14.14 17.64
CA ASP A 14 -21.59 -12.99 17.54
C ASP A 14 -21.45 -12.26 16.20
N LEU A 15 -20.22 -12.19 15.69
CA LEU A 15 -19.94 -11.59 14.39
C LEU A 15 -20.50 -12.46 13.26
N LEU A 16 -20.40 -13.78 13.37
CA LEU A 16 -21.02 -14.70 12.41
C LEU A 16 -22.55 -14.57 12.40
N LYS A 17 -23.19 -14.42 13.57
CA LYS A 17 -24.64 -14.19 13.67
C LYS A 17 -25.04 -12.88 13.00
N ALA A 18 -24.38 -11.77 13.33
CA ALA A 18 -24.63 -10.47 12.71
C ALA A 18 -24.47 -10.51 11.18
N LEU A 19 -23.42 -11.19 10.69
CA LEU A 19 -23.17 -11.36 9.27
C LEU A 19 -24.28 -12.14 8.56
N LYS A 20 -24.82 -13.20 9.19
CA LYS A 20 -25.94 -13.96 8.64
C LYS A 20 -27.22 -13.14 8.53
N TYR A 21 -27.55 -12.35 9.55
CA TYR A 21 -28.72 -11.46 9.50
C TYR A 21 -28.59 -10.47 8.35
N ARG A 22 -27.44 -9.82 8.22
CA ARG A 22 -27.16 -8.89 7.14
C ARG A 22 -27.23 -9.54 5.75
N ALA A 23 -26.76 -10.78 5.60
CA ALA A 23 -26.86 -11.54 4.35
C ALA A 23 -28.32 -11.76 3.93
N ILE A 24 -29.20 -12.06 4.89
CA ILE A 24 -30.63 -12.26 4.64
C ILE A 24 -31.29 -10.92 4.24
N GLU A 25 -31.00 -9.84 4.96
CA GLU A 25 -31.54 -8.51 4.68
C GLU A 25 -31.14 -8.01 3.28
N GLU A 26 -29.87 -8.17 2.91
CA GLU A 26 -29.34 -7.72 1.62
C GLU A 26 -29.63 -8.72 0.48
N LYS A 27 -30.23 -9.88 0.76
CA LYS A 27 -30.44 -10.99 -0.20
C LYS A 27 -29.15 -11.42 -0.91
N LYS A 28 -28.01 -11.34 -0.23
CA LYS A 28 -26.69 -11.70 -0.74
C LYS A 28 -26.17 -12.96 -0.05
N SER A 29 -25.25 -13.65 -0.71
CA SER A 29 -24.51 -14.73 -0.03
C SER A 29 -23.53 -14.14 0.98
N MET A 30 -23.26 -14.89 2.07
CA MET A 30 -22.27 -14.50 3.07
C MET A 30 -20.88 -14.29 2.45
N ASN A 31 -20.49 -15.14 1.49
CA ASN A 31 -19.22 -15.00 0.76
C ASN A 31 -19.15 -13.71 -0.06
N GLN A 32 -20.27 -13.27 -0.62
CA GLN A 32 -20.34 -12.02 -1.36
C GLN A 32 -20.16 -10.82 -0.43
N LEU A 33 -20.84 -10.81 0.72
CA LEU A 33 -20.65 -9.75 1.73
C LEU A 33 -19.21 -9.70 2.24
N ILE A 34 -18.60 -10.84 2.52
CA ILE A 34 -17.20 -10.91 2.95
C ILE A 34 -16.29 -10.34 1.86
N ARG A 35 -16.52 -10.69 0.61
CA ARG A 35 -15.73 -10.19 -0.52
C ARG A 35 -15.88 -8.67 -0.67
N GLU A 36 -17.10 -8.16 -0.69
CA GLU A 36 -17.39 -6.72 -0.80
C GLU A 36 -16.73 -5.94 0.35
N ALA A 37 -16.83 -6.44 1.59
CA ALA A 37 -16.21 -5.81 2.75
C ALA A 37 -14.67 -5.79 2.66
N ILE A 38 -14.06 -6.88 2.19
CA ILE A 38 -12.61 -6.94 1.96
C ILE A 38 -12.20 -6.00 0.82
N GLU A 39 -12.94 -5.97 -0.29
CA GLU A 39 -12.66 -5.08 -1.42
C GLU A 39 -12.76 -3.61 -1.01
N MET A 40 -13.79 -3.22 -0.26
CA MET A 40 -13.94 -1.86 0.26
C MET A 40 -12.81 -1.50 1.24
N SER A 41 -12.45 -2.43 2.12
CA SER A 41 -11.32 -2.26 3.05
C SER A 41 -10.01 -2.02 2.30
N LEU A 42 -9.75 -2.83 1.27
CA LEU A 42 -8.51 -2.77 0.49
C LEU A 42 -8.49 -1.63 -0.54
N ALA A 43 -9.64 -1.13 -0.99
CA ALA A 43 -9.73 -0.03 -1.95
C ALA A 43 -9.11 1.28 -1.44
N HIS A 44 -9.05 1.46 -0.12
CA HIS A 44 -8.44 2.63 0.49
C HIS A 44 -6.94 2.45 0.80
N LEU A 45 -6.41 1.24 0.74
CA LEU A 45 -4.97 1.08 0.78
C LEU A 45 -4.40 1.58 -0.54
N PRO A 46 -3.31 2.38 -0.51
CA PRO A 46 -2.59 2.68 -1.73
C PRO A 46 -2.22 1.33 -2.32
N ARG A 47 -2.83 1.02 -3.47
CA ARG A 47 -2.48 -0.15 -4.24
C ARG A 47 -0.99 0.01 -4.45
N SER A 48 -0.19 -0.90 -3.90
CA SER A 48 1.16 -1.11 -4.39
C SER A 48 1.02 -1.74 -5.77
N GLU A 49 0.37 -1.01 -6.69
CA GLU A 49 0.73 -1.06 -8.09
C GLU A 49 2.22 -0.83 -8.10
N ASP A 50 2.91 -1.69 -8.84
CA ASP A 50 4.34 -1.59 -9.12
C ASP A 50 4.76 -0.14 -8.96
N ARG A 51 5.62 0.15 -7.96
CA ARG A 51 6.54 1.26 -8.12
C ARG A 51 7.28 0.90 -9.40
N GLY A 52 6.71 1.29 -10.55
CA GLY A 52 7.33 1.14 -11.84
C GLY A 52 8.68 1.76 -11.61
N LYS A 53 9.72 0.94 -11.67
CA LYS A 53 11.10 1.33 -11.39
C LYS A 53 11.28 2.73 -11.96
N ASP A 54 11.36 3.72 -11.09
CA ASP A 54 11.57 5.07 -11.56
C ASP A 54 12.93 5.01 -12.28
N PRO A 55 13.04 5.34 -13.57
CA PRO A 55 14.32 5.32 -14.26
C PRO A 55 15.37 6.19 -13.54
N PHE A 56 14.93 7.14 -12.70
CA PHE A 56 15.79 7.94 -11.85
C PHE A 56 16.23 7.23 -10.56
N GLU A 57 15.54 6.18 -10.08
CA GLU A 57 16.01 5.35 -8.95
C GLU A 57 17.33 4.63 -9.29
N ASP A 58 17.47 4.12 -10.52
CA ASP A 58 18.73 3.53 -11.01
C ASP A 58 19.85 4.58 -11.16
N VAL A 59 19.49 5.86 -11.17
CA VAL A 59 20.41 7.01 -11.23
C VAL A 59 20.80 7.51 -9.82
N ILE A 60 20.14 7.03 -8.76
CA ILE A 60 20.51 7.40 -7.40
C ILE A 60 21.84 6.71 -7.04
N GLY A 61 22.91 7.50 -6.98
CA GLY A 61 24.22 7.07 -6.49
C GLY A 61 25.30 6.82 -7.55
N ILE A 62 25.04 7.11 -8.84
CA ILE A 62 26.10 7.02 -9.87
C ILE A 62 27.23 8.05 -9.64
N GLY A 63 26.91 9.19 -9.02
CA GLY A 63 27.88 10.22 -8.65
C GLY A 63 28.28 10.12 -7.18
N LYS A 64 29.56 9.86 -6.90
CA LYS A 64 30.14 9.97 -5.55
C LYS A 64 31.20 11.06 -5.54
N SER A 65 30.91 12.18 -4.86
CA SER A 65 31.88 13.27 -4.61
C SER A 65 32.65 13.10 -3.30
N GLY A 66 32.30 12.10 -2.47
CA GLY A 66 32.88 11.88 -1.13
C GLY A 66 32.40 12.87 -0.06
N ILE A 67 31.62 13.89 -0.43
CA ILE A 67 31.14 14.93 0.47
C ILE A 67 29.76 14.53 1.02
N ARG A 68 29.71 14.14 2.30
CA ARG A 68 28.52 13.59 2.94
C ARG A 68 27.43 14.61 3.27
N ASP A 69 27.78 15.89 3.39
CA ASP A 69 26.88 16.99 3.73
C ASP A 69 26.73 18.01 2.60
N ALA A 70 27.08 17.62 1.36
CA ALA A 70 26.97 18.48 0.19
C ALA A 70 25.53 18.99 -0.01
N SER A 71 24.52 18.17 0.25
CA SER A 71 23.10 18.58 0.14
C SER A 71 22.76 19.72 1.10
N SER A 72 23.15 19.60 2.37
CA SER A 72 22.80 20.57 3.42
C SER A 72 23.71 21.80 3.47
N LYS A 73 24.96 21.69 2.98
CA LYS A 73 25.94 22.78 3.01
C LYS A 73 26.43 23.14 1.60
N HIS A 74 25.59 22.97 0.60
CA HIS A 74 25.94 23.22 -0.81
C HIS A 74 26.53 24.61 -1.02
N ASP A 75 26.01 25.65 -0.36
CA ASP A 75 26.52 27.01 -0.48
C ASP A 75 28.00 27.13 -0.12
N ARG A 76 28.46 26.43 0.90
CA ARG A 76 29.86 26.42 1.33
C ARG A 76 30.77 25.82 0.25
N TYR A 77 30.29 24.79 -0.44
CA TYR A 77 31.04 24.08 -1.46
C TYR A 77 30.99 24.76 -2.83
N LEU A 78 29.86 25.39 -3.16
CA LEU A 78 29.64 26.05 -4.45
C LEU A 78 30.20 27.48 -4.48
N TYR A 79 30.06 28.22 -3.38
CA TYR A 79 30.43 29.64 -3.35
C TYR A 79 31.67 29.93 -2.52
N GLY A 80 32.21 28.93 -1.81
CA GLY A 80 33.30 29.12 -0.86
C GLY A 80 32.92 30.06 0.29
N ARG A 81 33.83 30.27 1.24
CA ARG A 81 33.64 31.34 2.22
C ARG A 81 33.74 32.67 1.46
N ARG A 82 32.61 33.36 1.26
CA ARG A 82 32.65 34.80 0.98
C ARG A 82 33.38 35.47 2.15
N LYS A 83 34.45 36.18 1.82
CA LYS A 83 35.21 37.04 2.72
C LYS A 83 34.36 38.24 3.13
#